data_AF-A0A7G6U100-F1
#
_entry.id   AF-A0A7G6U100-F1
#
_cell.length_a   1.000
_cell.length_b   1.000
_cell.length_c   1.000
_cell.angle_alpha   90.00
_cell.angle_beta   90.00
_cell.angle_gamma   90.00
#
_symmetry.space_group_name_H-M   'P 1'
#
loop_
_entity.id
_entity.type
_entity.pdbx_description
1 polymer ?
#
loop_
_entity_poly.entity_id
_entity_poly.type
_entity_poly.pdbx_seq_one_letter_code
_entity_poly.pdbx_strand_id
1 'polypeptide(L)' 'MLTDDQLMVLREIDNAFAFDDTAKAEELVLDGYVQKDGDLYQLTPKGEKSLLDNDVSA' A
#
# COMPACT_ATOMS: atom_id res chain seq x y z
N MET A 1 -5.28 8.31 -9.32
CA MET A 1 -3.83 8.26 -9.05
C MET A 1 -3.65 8.37 -7.56
N LEU A 2 -2.77 7.56 -7.00
CA LEU A 2 -2.47 7.61 -5.56
C LEU A 2 -1.72 8.89 -5.22
N THR A 3 -1.91 9.40 -4.01
CA THR A 3 -1.12 10.51 -3.48
C THR A 3 0.24 10.02 -3.00
N ASP A 4 1.21 10.91 -2.83
CA ASP A 4 2.53 10.58 -2.29
C ASP A 4 2.43 9.89 -0.91
N ASP A 5 1.50 10.35 -0.07
CA ASP A 5 1.23 9.71 1.22
C ASP A 5 0.70 8.27 1.08
N GLN A 6 -0.21 8.03 0.12
CA GLN A 6 -0.74 6.69 -0.14
C GLN A 6 0.34 5.77 -0.70
N LEU A 7 1.23 6.28 -1.55
CA LEU A 7 2.39 5.55 -2.05
C LEU A 7 3.38 5.21 -0.93
N MET A 8 3.60 6.13 0.02
CA MET A 8 4.43 5.88 1.19
C MET A 8 3.86 4.73 2.04
N VAL A 9 2.54 4.71 2.27
CA VAL A 9 1.87 3.60 2.98
C VAL A 9 2.05 2.28 2.24
N LEU A 10 1.90 2.25 0.91
CA LEU A 10 2.14 1.02 0.14
C LEU A 10 3.60 0.55 0.27
N ARG A 11 4.58 1.47 0.26
CA ARG A 11 6.00 1.12 0.47
C ARG A 11 6.27 0.62 1.88
N GLU A 12 5.61 1.17 2.88
CA GLU A 12 5.72 0.70 4.27
C GLU A 12 5.13 -0.71 4.41
N ILE A 13 3.98 -1.00 3.80
CA ILE A 13 3.39 -2.35 3.79
C ILE A 13 4.30 -3.36 3.08
N ASP A 14 4.97 -2.97 1.99
CA ASP A 14 5.91 -3.83 1.25
C ASP A 14 7.20 -4.12 2.04
N ASN A 15 7.71 -3.14 2.79
CA ASN A 15 8.99 -3.25 3.48
C ASN A 15 8.90 -3.61 4.98
N ALA A 16 7.75 -3.42 5.62
CA ALA A 16 7.61 -3.54 7.07
C ALA A 16 6.86 -4.80 7.51
N PHE A 17 7.33 -5.38 8.60
CA PHE A 17 6.66 -6.49 9.30
C PHE A 17 5.50 -6.00 10.20
N ALA A 18 5.42 -4.69 10.47
CA ALA A 18 4.40 -4.05 11.29
C ALA A 18 4.11 -2.63 10.76
N PHE A 19 2.83 -2.36 10.47
CA PHE A 19 2.34 -1.12 9.91
C PHE A 19 1.32 -0.48 10.88
N ASP A 20 1.50 0.79 11.22
CA ASP A 20 0.77 1.46 12.32
C ASP A 20 -0.36 2.40 11.83
N ASP A 21 -0.30 2.91 10.59
CA ASP A 21 -1.31 3.87 10.05
C ASP A 21 -2.54 3.17 9.45
N THR A 22 -3.28 2.47 10.31
CA THR A 22 -4.42 1.64 9.91
C THR A 22 -5.52 2.38 9.15
N ALA A 23 -5.76 3.67 9.40
CA ALA A 23 -6.81 4.41 8.71
C ALA A 23 -6.56 4.51 7.20
N LYS A 24 -5.31 4.80 6.82
CA LYS A 24 -4.92 4.96 5.42
C LYS A 24 -4.78 3.63 4.71
N ALA A 25 -4.34 2.57 5.40
CA ALA A 25 -4.38 1.23 4.84
C ALA A 25 -5.81 0.74 4.61
N GLU A 26 -6.75 1.02 5.50
CA GLU A 26 -8.15 0.62 5.32
C GLU A 26 -8.78 1.31 4.09
N GLU A 27 -8.45 2.57 3.81
CA GLU A 27 -8.83 3.22 2.54
C GLU A 27 -8.23 2.49 1.32
N LEU A 28 -6.96 2.11 1.38
CA LEU A 28 -6.29 1.36 0.31
C LEU A 28 -6.82 -0.08 0.15
N VAL A 29 -7.38 -0.66 1.22
CA VAL A 29 -8.12 -1.93 1.18
C VAL A 29 -9.44 -1.76 0.45
N LEU A 30 -10.20 -0.72 0.77
CA LEU A 30 -11.46 -0.40 0.06
C LEU A 30 -11.22 -0.15 -1.44
N ASP A 31 -10.12 0.52 -1.76
CA ASP A 31 -9.73 0.79 -3.14
C ASP A 31 -9.04 -0.40 -3.84
N GLY A 32 -8.79 -1.50 -3.12
CA GLY A 32 -8.24 -2.76 -3.64
C GLY A 32 -6.74 -2.73 -3.97
N TYR A 33 -5.99 -1.77 -3.45
CA TYR A 33 -4.52 -1.74 -3.55
C TYR A 33 -3.87 -2.62 -2.46
N VAL A 34 -4.55 -2.77 -1.33
CA VAL A 34 -4.11 -3.57 -0.18
C VAL A 34 -5.17 -4.64 0.10
N GLN A 35 -4.76 -5.78 0.63
CA GLN A 35 -5.64 -6.79 1.20
C GLN A 35 -5.25 -7.05 2.65
N LYS A 36 -6.22 -7.48 3.45
CA LYS A 36 -6.01 -7.84 4.86
C LYS A 36 -5.88 -9.35 4.98
N ASP A 37 -4.76 -9.82 5.53
CA ASP A 37 -4.50 -11.22 5.85
C ASP A 37 -4.39 -11.37 7.37
N GLY A 38 -5.55 -11.56 8.02
CA GLY A 38 -5.68 -11.54 9.48
C GLY A 38 -5.39 -10.15 10.05
N ASP A 39 -4.31 -10.03 10.82
CA ASP A 39 -3.84 -8.77 11.43
C ASP A 39 -2.81 -8.04 10.54
N LEU A 40 -2.41 -8.64 9.42
CA LEU A 40 -1.42 -8.09 8.51
C LEU A 40 -2.07 -7.45 7.28
N TYR A 41 -1.39 -6.47 6.72
CA TYR A 41 -1.71 -5.90 5.42
C TYR A 41 -0.73 -6.44 4.39
N GLN A 42 -1.23 -6.74 3.20
CA GLN A 42 -0.42 -7.19 2.07
C GLN A 42 -0.83 -6.41 0.82
N LEU A 43 0.14 -6.15 -0.06
CA LEU A 43 -0.15 -5.53 -1.35
C LEU A 43 -0.90 -6.51 -2.26
N THR A 44 -1.87 -5.99 -3.00
CA THR A 44 -2.44 -6.71 -4.14
C THR A 44 -1.58 -6.46 -5.38
N PRO A 45 -1.75 -7.23 -6.48
CA PRO A 45 -1.06 -6.94 -7.74
C PRO A 45 -1.30 -5.51 -8.27
N LYS A 46 -2.43 -4.90 -7.88
CA LYS A 46 -2.74 -3.50 -8.19
C LYS A 46 -1.87 -2.54 -7.38
N GLY A 47 -1.68 -2.81 -6.08
CA GLY A 47 -0.79 -2.05 -5.19
C GLY A 47 0.66 -2.10 -5.66
N GLU A 48 1.17 -3.31 -5.91
CA GLU A 48 2.54 -3.53 -6.41
C GLU A 48 2.78 -2.79 -7.73
N LYS A 49 1.85 -2.91 -8.69
CA LYS A 49 1.95 -2.19 -9.96
C LYS A 49 1.95 -0.67 -9.75
N SER A 50 1.16 -0.17 -8.81
CA SER A 50 1.11 1.27 -8.54
C SER A 50 2.42 1.79 -7.96
N LEU A 51 3.12 0.98 -7.15
CA LEU A 51 4.47 1.30 -6.70
C LEU A 51 5.44 1.32 -7.89
N LEU A 52 5.45 0.27 -8.71
CA LEU A 52 6.32 0.18 -9.88
C LEU A 52 6.14 1.36 -10.84
N ASP A 53 4.90 1.72 -11.16
CA ASP A 53 4.57 2.82 -12.07
C ASP A 53 5.03 4.18 -11.51
N ASN A 54 5.14 4.35 -10.18
CA ASN A 54 5.60 5.57 -9.53
C ASN A 54 7.11 5.57 -9.20
N ASP A 55 7.76 4.40 -9.13
CA ASP A 55 9.22 4.30 -8.96
C ASP A 55 10.00 4.61 -10.24
N VAL A 56 9.36 4.60 -11.43
CA VAL A 56 10.02 4.98 -12.70
C VAL A 56 10.29 6.49 -12.83
N SER A 57 10.05 7.28 -11.78
CA SER A 57 10.23 8.75 -11.80
C SER A 57 11.36 9.28 -10.91
N ALA A 58 12.24 8.42 -10.37
CA ALA A 58 13.41 8.83 -9.58
C ALA A 58 14.67 9.08 -10.42
#